data_AF-A0A0D1WGL6-F1
#
_entry.id   AF-A0A0D1WGL6-F1
#
_cell.length_a   1.000
_cell.length_b   1.000
_cell.length_c   1.000
_cell.angle_alpha   90.00
_cell.angle_beta   90.00
_cell.angle_gamma   90.00
#
_symmetry.space_group_name_H-M   'P 1'
#
loop_
_entity.id
_entity.type
_entity.pdbx_description
1 polymer ?
#
loop_
_entity_poly.entity_id
_entity_poly.type
_entity_poly.pdbx_seq_one_letter_code
_entity_poly.pdbx_strand_id
1 'polypeptide(L)'
;MAKYRKKPIVVEAEHFTEENKDKVFHWITCTCDPAFIDGKPVIKIQTLEGVMIASLGDYVIKGVNGEFYPCREDIFKATYELAEE
;
A
#
# COMPACT_ATOMS: atom_id res chain seq x y z
N MET A 1 -35.33 -10.35 5.03
CA MET A 1 -34.12 -9.51 4.94
C MET A 1 -32.97 -10.39 4.51
N ALA A 2 -32.25 -10.02 3.44
CA ALA A 2 -31.11 -10.81 2.97
C ALA A 2 -29.84 -10.43 3.74
N LYS A 3 -29.09 -11.43 4.21
CA LYS A 3 -27.79 -11.27 4.85
C LYS A 3 -26.71 -11.62 3.83
N TYR A 4 -25.67 -10.81 3.75
CA TYR A 4 -24.56 -11.00 2.83
C TYR A 4 -23.25 -11.05 3.62
N ARG A 5 -22.28 -11.84 3.14
CA ARG A 5 -20.90 -11.87 3.64
C ARG A 5 -19.98 -11.23 2.62
N LYS A 6 -18.96 -10.50 3.07
CA LYS A 6 -17.90 -9.98 2.20
C LYS A 6 -17.17 -11.17 1.56
N LYS A 7 -16.82 -11.05 0.28
CA LYS A 7 -15.97 -12.06 -0.37
C LYS A 7 -14.56 -12.00 0.25
N PRO A 8 -13.87 -13.12 0.46
CA PRO A 8 -12.45 -13.09 0.79
C PRO A 8 -11.70 -12.45 -0.39
N ILE A 9 -10.81 -11.51 -0.11
CA ILE A 9 -10.03 -10.78 -1.11
C ILE A 9 -8.56 -11.02 -0.78
N VAL A 10 -7.82 -11.54 -1.74
CA VAL A 10 -6.35 -11.60 -1.69
C VAL A 10 -5.83 -10.33 -2.37
N VAL A 11 -4.81 -9.71 -1.77
CA VAL A 11 -4.18 -8.49 -2.29
C VAL A 11 -2.68 -8.70 -2.43
N GLU A 12 -2.06 -8.00 -3.37
CA GLU A 12 -0.60 -7.90 -3.45
C GLU A 12 -0.15 -6.70 -2.61
N ALA A 13 0.90 -6.85 -1.81
CA ALA A 13 1.44 -5.77 -1.00
C ALA A 13 2.96 -5.85 -0.90
N GLU A 14 3.62 -4.69 -0.95
CA GLU A 14 5.07 -4.56 -0.79
C GLU A 14 5.37 -3.69 0.44
N HIS A 15 6.35 -4.11 1.25
CA HIS A 15 6.76 -3.38 2.44
C HIS A 15 7.73 -2.26 2.07
N PHE A 16 7.35 -1.01 2.34
CA PHE A 16 8.17 0.16 2.05
C PHE A 16 9.22 0.37 3.13
N THR A 17 10.37 -0.30 2.98
CA THR A 17 11.53 -0.18 3.87
C THR A 17 12.66 0.59 3.20
N GLU A 18 13.68 0.98 3.96
CA GLU A 18 14.83 1.71 3.42
C GLU A 18 15.62 0.90 2.38
N GLU A 19 15.61 -0.42 2.51
CA GLU A 19 16.25 -1.39 1.62
C GLU A 19 15.45 -1.59 0.32
N ASN A 20 14.11 -1.62 0.43
CA ASN A 20 13.23 -1.92 -0.70
C ASN A 20 12.59 -0.68 -1.34
N LYS A 21 12.90 0.53 -0.87
CA LYS A 21 12.28 1.79 -1.32
C LYS A 21 12.26 1.95 -2.85
N ASP A 22 13.37 1.63 -3.52
CA ASP A 22 13.48 1.72 -4.98
C ASP A 22 12.61 0.66 -5.67
N LYS A 23 12.55 -0.56 -5.12
CA LYS A 23 11.67 -1.62 -5.64
C LYS A 23 10.21 -1.22 -5.50
N VAL A 24 9.79 -0.74 -4.33
CA VAL A 24 8.40 -0.33 -4.07
C VAL A 24 8.01 0.83 -4.98
N PHE A 25 8.89 1.82 -5.16
CA PHE A 25 8.63 2.95 -6.05
C PHE A 25 8.43 2.49 -7.50
N HIS A 26 9.31 1.62 -8.03
CA HIS A 26 9.17 1.10 -9.39
C HIS A 26 8.00 0.13 -9.57
N TRP A 27 7.53 -0.49 -8.49
CA TRP A 27 6.38 -1.40 -8.53
C TRP A 27 5.05 -0.66 -8.65
N ILE A 28 4.96 0.58 -8.16
CA ILE A 28 3.76 1.42 -8.27
C ILE A 28 3.61 1.89 -9.72
N THR A 29 2.56 1.44 -10.40
CA THR A 29 2.31 1.77 -11.81
C THR A 29 1.38 2.97 -12.02
N CYS A 30 0.81 3.53 -10.96
CA CYS A 30 -0.02 4.73 -11.03
C CYS A 30 0.83 6.01 -10.85
N THR A 31 0.18 7.17 -10.95
CA THR A 31 0.82 8.45 -10.68
C THR A 31 1.36 8.49 -9.25
N CYS A 32 2.67 8.54 -9.11
CA CYS A 32 3.35 8.66 -7.84
C CYS A 32 4.58 9.57 -7.94
N ASP A 33 4.92 10.20 -6.83
CA ASP A 33 6.05 11.12 -6.73
C ASP A 33 6.87 10.82 -5.47
N PRO A 34 8.20 10.68 -5.58
CA PRO A 34 9.06 10.57 -4.42
C PRO A 34 9.19 11.95 -3.75
N ALA A 35 9.18 11.98 -2.42
CA ALA A 35 9.38 13.20 -1.65
C ALA A 35 10.15 12.91 -0.36
N PHE A 36 10.50 13.97 0.36
CA PHE A 36 11.09 13.88 1.69
C PHE A 36 10.24 14.68 2.69
N ILE A 37 9.90 14.05 3.81
CA ILE A 37 9.20 14.67 4.95
C ILE A 37 10.08 14.44 6.17
N ASP A 38 10.45 15.52 6.87
CA ASP A 38 11.34 15.47 8.04
C ASP A 38 12.67 14.72 7.77
N GLY A 39 13.21 14.86 6.55
CA GLY A 39 14.44 14.20 6.13
C GLY A 39 14.31 12.71 5.82
N LYS A 40 13.10 12.13 5.90
CA LYS A 40 12.83 10.73 5.58
C LYS A 40 12.18 10.60 4.19
N PRO A 41 12.54 9.58 3.40
CA PRO A 41 11.93 9.34 2.11
C PRO A 41 10.47 8.90 2.29
N VAL A 42 9.60 9.46 1.46
CA VAL A 42 8.18 9.10 1.38
C VAL A 42 7.76 8.99 -0.09
N ILE A 43 6.70 8.24 -0.36
CA ILE A 43 6.09 8.16 -1.69
C ILE A 43 4.70 8.78 -1.63
N LYS A 44 4.45 9.80 -2.45
CA LYS A 44 3.11 10.34 -2.67
C LYS A 44 2.43 9.50 -3.74
N ILE A 45 1.30 8.90 -3.42
CA ILE A 45 0.55 8.02 -4.31
C ILE A 45 -0.80 8.68 -4.61
N GLN A 46 -1.13 8.87 -5.89
CA GLN A 46 -2.45 9.33 -6.28
C GLN A 46 -3.46 8.19 -6.14
N THR A 47 -4.38 8.33 -5.18
CA THR A 47 -5.47 7.37 -4.95
C THR A 47 -6.81 7.97 -5.38
N LEU A 48 -7.88 7.17 -5.30
CA LEU A 48 -9.25 7.63 -5.56
C LEU A 48 -9.75 8.66 -4.54
N GLU A 49 -9.21 8.62 -3.31
CA GLU A 49 -9.56 9.55 -2.22
C GLU A 49 -8.66 10.80 -2.20
N GLY A 50 -7.71 10.89 -3.13
CA GLY A 50 -6.72 11.95 -3.21
C GLY A 50 -5.29 11.44 -3.06
N VAL A 51 -4.34 12.36 -2.88
CA VAL A 51 -2.93 12.00 -2.69
C VAL A 51 -2.73 11.47 -1.28
N MET A 52 -2.26 10.22 -1.17
CA MET A 52 -1.85 9.60 0.09
C MET A 52 -0.33 9.51 0.16
N ILE A 53 0.21 9.40 1.38
CA ILE A 53 1.66 9.38 1.62
C ILE A 53 2.03 8.04 2.24
N ALA A 54 2.90 7.29 1.58
CA ALA A 54 3.57 6.11 2.12
C ALA A 54 4.87 6.53 2.82
N SER A 55 4.99 6.25 4.11
CA SER A 55 6.20 6.49 4.89
C SER A 55 6.97 5.20 5.13
N LEU A 56 8.28 5.29 5.35
CA LEU A 56 9.09 4.12 5.69
C LEU A 56 8.44 3.32 6.83
N GLY A 57 8.28 2.02 6.61
CA GLY A 57 7.58 1.07 7.49
C GLY A 57 6.16 0.75 7.02
N ASP A 58 5.53 1.55 6.16
CA ASP A 58 4.20 1.27 5.64
C ASP A 58 4.22 0.15 4.58
N TYR A 59 3.11 -0.55 4.42
CA TYR A 59 2.86 -1.40 3.28
C TYR A 59 2.19 -0.60 2.17
N VAL A 60 2.62 -0.78 0.93
CA VAL A 60 1.87 -0.32 -0.24
C VAL A 60 1.06 -1.49 -0.76
N ILE A 61 -0.25 -1.33 -0.82
CA ILE A 61 -1.19 -2.37 -1.27
C ILE A 61 -1.65 -2.05 -2.68
N LYS A 62 -1.70 -3.08 -3.52
CA LYS A 62 -2.36 -3.04 -4.84
C LYS A 62 -3.79 -3.57 -4.71
N GLY A 63 -4.75 -2.69 -4.93
CA GLY A 63 -6.18 -2.99 -4.95
C GLY A 63 -6.59 -3.83 -6.16
N VAL A 64 -7.80 -4.39 -6.10
CA VAL A 64 -8.33 -5.29 -7.13
C VAL A 64 -8.51 -4.65 -8.50
N ASN A 65 -8.63 -3.31 -8.59
CA ASN A 65 -8.70 -2.60 -9.87
C ASN A 65 -7.36 -1.98 -10.28
N GLY A 66 -6.25 -2.39 -9.64
CA GLY A 66 -4.91 -1.87 -9.92
C GLY A 66 -4.61 -0.53 -9.26
N GLU A 67 -5.46 -0.07 -8.33
CA GLU A 67 -5.17 1.10 -7.50
C GLU A 67 -4.04 0.80 -6.51
N PHE A 68 -3.24 1.79 -6.15
CA PHE A 68 -2.24 1.66 -5.08
C PHE A 68 -2.57 2.59 -3.94
N TYR A 69 -2.39 2.12 -2.70
CA TYR A 69 -2.56 2.96 -1.51
C TYR A 69 -1.67 2.48 -0.37
N PRO A 70 -1.18 3.40 0.48
CA PRO A 70 -0.41 3.03 1.66
C PRO A 70 -1.31 2.53 2.78
N CYS A 71 -0.79 1.59 3.57
CA CYS A 71 -1.38 1.06 4.77
C CYS A 71 -0.31 0.92 5.85
N ARG A 72 -0.58 1.45 7.04
CA ARG A 72 0.35 1.32 8.17
C ARG A 72 0.59 -0.15 8.51
N GLU A 73 1.81 -0.47 8.91
CA GLU A 73 2.21 -1.85 9.25
C GLU A 73 1.30 -2.50 10.28
N ASP A 74 0.99 -1.78 11.37
CA ASP A 74 0.16 -2.31 12.46
C ASP A 74 -1.26 -2.65 11.98
N ILE A 75 -1.83 -1.80 11.10
CA ILE A 75 -3.13 -2.04 10.48
C ILE A 75 -3.04 -3.21 9.50
N PHE A 76 -2.00 -3.24 8.67
CA PHE A 76 -1.82 -4.28 7.66
C PHE A 76 -1.75 -5.66 8.31
N LYS A 77 -0.86 -5.85 9.29
CA LYS A 77 -0.70 -7.12 10.02
C LYS A 77 -1.93 -7.52 10.83
N ALA A 78 -2.75 -6.55 11.26
CA ALA A 78 -4.01 -6.82 11.93
C ALA A 78 -5.16 -7.20 10.98
N THR A 79 -5.07 -6.84 9.70
CA THR A 79 -6.15 -6.97 8.72
C THR A 79 -5.91 -8.07 7.68
N TYR A 80 -4.64 -8.36 7.39
CA TYR A 80 -4.22 -9.30 6.35
C TYR A 80 -3.37 -10.42 6.96
N GLU A 81 -3.59 -11.63 6.47
CA GLU A 81 -2.76 -12.81 6.70
C GLU A 81 -2.16 -13.28 5.37
N LEU A 82 -1.04 -14.00 5.43
CA LEU A 82 -0.41 -14.54 4.23
C LEU A 82 -1.36 -15.58 3.61
N ALA A 83 -1.82 -15.31 2.38
CA ALA A 83 -2.84 -16.14 1.75
C ALA A 83 -2.27 -17.40 1.10
N GLU A 84 -1.06 -17.36 0.53
CA GLU A 84 -0.35 -18.44 -0.16
C GLU A 84 1.15 -18.06 -0.29
N GLU A 85 2.06 -19.05 -0.37
CA GLU A 85 3.52 -18.88 -0.58
C GLU A 85 3.90 -19.11 -2.05
#